data_AF-A0A945ZR74-F1
#
_entry.id   AF-A0A945ZR74-F1
#
_cell.length_a   1.000
_cell.length_b   1.000
_cell.length_c   1.000
_cell.angle_alpha   90.00
_cell.angle_beta   90.00
_cell.angle_gamma   90.00
#
_symmetry.space_group_name_H-M   'P 1'
#
loop_
_entity.id
_entity.type
_entity.pdbx_description
1 polymer ?
#
loop_
_entity_poly.entity_id
_entity_poly.type
_entity_poly.pdbx_seq_one_letter_code
_entity_poly.pdbx_strand_id
1 'polypeptide(L)'
;SVPLVGYGVHEVVLQLQAGTYEYKFINGDEWGADESVGECGNEGNRVIEVTGDTMTSGACFNSCDQCDGCTDPFYSEYNPFNAAAEGYCLTAISLGCTYADAENFNSGANVDDGSCEFAAGGDCPGDLNDDGSIGTPDLLQFLSVFGYSCD
;
A
#
# COMPACT_ATOMS: atom_id res chain seq x y z
N SER A 1 -9.66 14.31 -12.14
CA SER A 1 -8.62 13.52 -11.48
C SER A 1 -8.89 12.05 -11.72
N VAL A 2 -7.85 11.24 -11.87
CA VAL A 2 -7.99 9.79 -12.07
C VAL A 2 -8.13 9.11 -10.69
N PRO A 3 -9.18 8.30 -10.45
CA PRO A 3 -9.36 7.61 -9.17
C PRO A 3 -8.21 6.67 -8.81
N LEU A 4 -7.86 6.61 -7.52
CA LEU A 4 -6.98 5.59 -6.95
C LEU A 4 -7.79 4.30 -6.75
N VAL A 5 -7.31 3.19 -7.30
CA VAL A 5 -7.98 1.87 -7.16
C VAL A 5 -7.31 0.96 -6.13
N GLY A 6 -6.14 1.35 -5.61
CA GLY A 6 -5.38 0.62 -4.59
C GLY A 6 -3.93 0.39 -5.01
N TYR A 7 -3.06 -0.01 -4.08
CA TYR A 7 -1.64 -0.34 -4.35
C TYR A 7 -0.87 0.77 -5.12
N GLY A 8 -1.25 2.03 -4.95
CA GLY A 8 -0.66 3.17 -5.68
C GLY A 8 -1.07 3.27 -7.16
N VAL A 9 -2.04 2.48 -7.62
CA VAL A 9 -2.50 2.41 -9.01
C VAL A 9 -3.71 3.30 -9.22
N HIS A 10 -3.66 4.11 -10.28
CA HIS A 10 -4.75 4.96 -10.73
C HIS A 10 -5.33 4.44 -12.04
N GLU A 11 -6.66 4.42 -12.17
CA GLU A 11 -7.34 3.85 -13.33
C GLU A 11 -8.40 4.81 -13.91
N VAL A 12 -8.48 4.87 -15.23
CA VAL A 12 -9.52 5.60 -15.96
C VAL A 12 -10.14 4.71 -17.03
N VAL A 13 -11.47 4.74 -17.12
CA VAL A 13 -12.21 4.09 -18.20
C VAL A 13 -12.70 5.16 -19.18
N LEU A 14 -12.29 5.04 -20.43
CA LEU A 14 -12.64 5.97 -21.50
C LEU A 14 -13.41 5.23 -22.61
N GLN A 15 -14.37 5.92 -23.21
CA GLN A 15 -15.09 5.43 -24.38
C GLN A 15 -14.47 6.07 -25.63
N LEU A 16 -13.76 5.26 -26.41
CA LEU A 16 -13.05 5.70 -27.61
C LEU A 16 -13.57 4.95 -28.84
N GLN A 17 -13.43 5.56 -30.02
CA GLN A 17 -13.67 4.84 -31.28
C GLN A 17 -12.52 3.89 -31.56
N ALA A 18 -12.72 2.94 -32.47
CA ALA A 18 -11.62 2.09 -32.91
C ALA A 18 -10.55 2.93 -33.60
N GLY A 19 -9.30 2.76 -33.18
CA GLY A 19 -8.17 3.56 -33.65
C GLY A 19 -6.96 3.47 -32.73
N THR A 20 -5.87 4.10 -33.16
CA THR A 20 -4.62 4.21 -32.39
C THR A 20 -4.56 5.58 -31.73
N TYR A 21 -4.28 5.61 -30.43
CA TYR A 21 -4.18 6.82 -29.64
C TYR A 21 -2.84 6.90 -28.92
N GLU A 22 -2.34 8.12 -28.77
CA GLU A 22 -1.19 8.43 -27.94
C GLU A 22 -1.65 9.12 -26.65
N TYR A 23 -1.02 8.80 -25.54
CA TYR A 23 -1.35 9.37 -24.24
C TYR A 23 -0.13 9.45 -23.32
N LYS A 24 -0.27 10.24 -22.25
CA LYS A 24 0.69 10.39 -21.16
C LYS A 24 -0.02 10.44 -19.83
N PHE A 25 0.59 9.88 -18.79
CA PHE A 25 0.23 10.16 -17.41
C PHE A 25 0.88 11.46 -16.92
N ILE A 26 0.16 12.20 -16.06
CA ILE A 26 0.64 13.42 -15.41
C ILE A 26 0.45 13.25 -13.92
N ASN A 27 1.54 13.40 -13.16
CA ASN A 27 1.47 13.46 -11.70
C ASN A 27 1.31 14.91 -11.26
N GLY A 28 0.09 15.30 -10.91
CA GLY A 28 -0.29 16.68 -10.61
C GLY A 28 -1.36 17.19 -11.57
N ASP A 29 -1.46 18.51 -11.70
CA ASP A 29 -2.45 19.21 -12.51
C ASP A 29 -1.85 20.11 -13.61
N GLU A 30 -0.52 20.08 -13.77
CA GLU A 30 0.22 20.93 -14.72
C GLU A 30 1.04 20.12 -15.74
N TRP A 31 1.11 20.63 -16.97
CA TRP A 31 2.03 20.12 -18.00
C TRP A 31 3.49 20.46 -17.63
N GLY A 32 4.41 19.53 -17.91
CA GLY A 32 5.80 19.57 -17.39
C GLY A 32 6.07 18.58 -16.26
N ALA A 33 5.01 18.03 -15.65
CA ALA A 33 5.04 16.84 -14.81
C ALA A 33 4.49 15.59 -15.53
N ASP A 34 4.34 15.68 -16.86
CA ASP A 34 3.97 14.57 -17.71
C ASP A 34 5.11 13.58 -17.83
N GLU A 35 4.78 12.30 -17.89
CA GLU A 35 5.78 11.26 -18.09
C GLU A 35 6.39 11.33 -19.50
N SER A 36 7.57 10.74 -19.65
CA SER A 36 8.15 10.41 -20.95
C SER A 36 8.64 8.98 -20.91
N VAL A 37 7.93 8.09 -21.60
CA VAL A 37 8.35 6.70 -21.73
C VAL A 37 9.29 6.57 -22.93
N GLY A 38 10.54 6.14 -22.71
CA GLY A 38 11.60 6.16 -23.71
C GLY A 38 11.33 5.30 -24.96
N GLU A 39 12.11 4.24 -25.18
CA GLU A 39 12.05 3.48 -26.44
C GLU A 39 10.76 2.65 -26.62
N CYS A 40 9.98 2.44 -25.57
CA CYS A 40 8.67 1.77 -25.66
C CYS A 40 7.52 2.70 -26.04
N GLY A 41 7.75 4.01 -26.05
CA GLY A 41 6.80 5.01 -26.49
C GLY A 41 7.02 5.42 -27.95
N ASN A 42 6.01 6.07 -28.54
CA ASN A 42 6.20 6.85 -29.76
C ASN A 42 6.57 8.28 -29.36
N GLU A 43 7.81 8.69 -29.63
CA GLU A 43 8.31 10.03 -29.27
C GLU A 43 8.14 10.40 -27.76
N GLY A 44 8.17 9.40 -26.86
CA GLY A 44 7.95 9.61 -25.42
C GLY A 44 6.51 9.37 -24.95
N ASN A 45 5.56 9.21 -25.88
CA ASN A 45 4.14 8.98 -25.58
C ASN A 45 3.82 7.49 -25.52
N ARG A 46 2.95 7.08 -24.61
CA ARG A 46 2.38 5.73 -24.64
C ARG A 46 1.40 5.61 -25.79
N VAL A 47 1.31 4.41 -26.37
CA VAL A 47 0.42 4.13 -27.50
C VAL A 47 -0.57 3.04 -27.10
N ILE A 48 -1.85 3.23 -27.43
CA ILE A 48 -2.91 2.22 -27.27
C ILE A 48 -3.65 2.05 -28.59
N GLU A 49 -3.87 0.79 -28.98
CA GLU A 49 -4.73 0.43 -30.11
C GLU A 49 -6.08 -0.08 -29.57
N VAL A 50 -7.15 0.63 -29.91
CA VAL A 50 -8.52 0.28 -29.53
C VAL A 50 -9.17 -0.42 -30.70
N THR A 51 -9.47 -1.71 -30.55
CA THR A 51 -10.22 -2.51 -31.53
C THR A 51 -11.58 -2.99 -31.00
N GLY A 52 -11.84 -2.77 -29.71
CA GLY A 52 -13.03 -3.16 -28.95
C GLY A 52 -12.84 -2.82 -27.48
N ASP A 53 -13.43 -3.61 -26.58
CA ASP A 53 -13.18 -3.48 -25.13
C ASP A 53 -11.73 -3.88 -24.82
N THR A 54 -10.90 -2.88 -24.49
CA THR A 54 -9.47 -3.06 -24.21
C THR A 54 -9.16 -2.65 -22.78
N MET A 55 -8.46 -3.51 -22.05
CA MET A 55 -7.86 -3.19 -20.75
C MET A 55 -6.33 -3.26 -20.88
N THR A 56 -5.63 -2.19 -20.50
CA THR A 56 -4.17 -2.19 -20.45
C THR A 56 -3.69 -2.75 -19.12
N SER A 57 -2.53 -3.43 -19.13
CA SER A 57 -1.85 -3.80 -17.89
C SER A 57 -1.40 -2.55 -17.12
N GLY A 58 -1.18 -2.69 -15.81
CA GLY A 58 -0.57 -1.63 -15.01
C GLY A 58 0.77 -1.18 -15.61
N ALA A 59 1.01 0.12 -15.61
CA ALA A 59 2.21 0.73 -16.18
C ALA A 59 2.87 1.63 -15.13
N CYS A 60 4.19 1.56 -15.04
CA CYS A 60 4.93 2.40 -14.10
C CYS A 60 5.28 3.77 -14.69
N PHE A 61 5.04 4.81 -13.90
CA PHE A 61 5.27 6.19 -14.32
C PHE A 61 6.72 6.39 -14.78
N ASN A 62 6.89 6.98 -15.96
CA ASN A 62 8.21 7.24 -16.55
C ASN A 62 9.07 5.97 -16.75
N SER A 63 8.43 4.80 -16.84
CA SER A 63 9.09 3.52 -17.12
C SER A 63 8.40 2.79 -18.27
N CYS A 64 9.23 2.08 -19.03
CA CYS A 64 8.79 1.11 -20.03
C CYS A 64 8.48 -0.26 -19.42
N ASP A 65 8.99 -0.51 -18.22
CA ASP A 65 8.77 -1.74 -17.51
C ASP A 65 7.46 -1.67 -16.72
N GLN A 66 6.94 -2.85 -16.39
CA GLN A 66 5.85 -2.95 -15.43
C GLN A 66 6.34 -2.54 -14.04
N CYS A 67 5.41 -2.15 -13.18
CA CYS A 67 5.78 -1.79 -11.83
C CYS A 67 6.39 -2.95 -11.06
N ASP A 68 7.20 -2.64 -10.05
CA ASP A 68 7.62 -3.66 -9.08
C ASP A 68 6.39 -4.15 -8.31
N GLY A 69 6.26 -5.47 -8.14
CA GLY A 69 5.14 -6.07 -7.43
C GLY A 69 4.98 -7.56 -7.70
N CYS A 70 4.30 -8.26 -6.81
CA CYS A 70 4.09 -9.70 -6.85
C CYS A 70 2.62 -10.02 -7.17
N THR A 71 2.33 -11.08 -7.92
CA THR A 71 0.95 -11.54 -8.16
C THR A 71 0.45 -12.53 -7.09
N ASP A 72 1.33 -13.01 -6.22
CA ASP A 72 1.01 -13.90 -5.12
C ASP A 72 0.52 -13.10 -3.89
N PRO A 73 -0.75 -13.28 -3.45
CA PRO A 73 -1.29 -12.57 -2.29
C PRO A 73 -0.67 -12.99 -0.95
N PHE A 74 0.16 -14.03 -0.92
CA PHE A 74 0.88 -14.47 0.27
C PHE A 74 2.24 -13.79 0.46
N TYR A 75 2.51 -12.70 -0.25
CA TYR A 75 3.74 -11.91 -0.14
C TYR A 75 3.43 -10.43 0.13
N SER A 76 4.30 -9.76 0.88
CA SER A 76 4.12 -8.36 1.25
C SER A 76 4.17 -7.41 0.04
N GLU A 77 4.82 -7.83 -1.04
CA GLU A 77 4.92 -7.08 -2.30
C GLU A 77 3.72 -7.32 -3.24
N TYR A 78 2.65 -7.99 -2.77
CA TYR A 78 1.48 -8.26 -3.57
C TYR A 78 0.90 -6.98 -4.21
N ASN A 79 0.79 -6.99 -5.54
CA ASN A 79 0.13 -5.98 -6.35
C ASN A 79 -0.65 -6.67 -7.47
N PRO A 80 -1.99 -6.72 -7.41
CA PRO A 80 -2.83 -7.40 -8.40
C PRO A 80 -2.78 -6.77 -9.80
N PHE A 81 -2.26 -5.54 -9.91
CA PHE A 81 -2.17 -4.81 -11.16
C PHE A 81 -0.81 -5.02 -11.87
N ASN A 82 0.10 -5.78 -11.26
CA ASN A 82 1.37 -6.14 -11.87
C ASN A 82 1.26 -7.47 -12.63
N ALA A 83 1.96 -7.57 -13.77
CA ALA A 83 2.09 -8.82 -14.54
C ALA A 83 3.54 -9.37 -14.53
N ALA A 84 4.49 -8.71 -13.86
CA ALA A 84 5.85 -9.22 -13.70
C ALA A 84 5.85 -10.34 -12.64
N ALA A 85 5.62 -11.56 -13.10
CA ALA A 85 5.48 -12.76 -12.27
C ALA A 85 6.80 -13.30 -11.70
N GLU A 86 7.95 -12.70 -12.00
CA GLU A 86 9.25 -13.28 -11.69
C GLU A 86 10.12 -12.31 -10.88
N GLY A 87 10.42 -12.66 -9.63
CA GLY A 87 11.47 -12.02 -8.83
C GLY A 87 11.06 -10.94 -7.82
N TYR A 88 9.79 -10.53 -7.79
CA TYR A 88 9.32 -9.50 -6.84
C TYR A 88 8.65 -10.05 -5.58
N CYS A 89 8.31 -11.34 -5.55
CA CYS A 89 7.77 -12.03 -4.38
C CYS A 89 8.91 -12.39 -3.42
N LEU A 90 9.41 -11.39 -2.69
CA LEU A 90 10.61 -11.54 -1.85
C LEU A 90 10.25 -11.86 -0.40
N THR A 91 9.22 -11.19 0.13
CA THR A 91 8.85 -11.26 1.54
C THR A 91 7.56 -12.05 1.70
N ALA A 92 7.68 -13.36 1.93
CA ALA A 92 6.50 -14.18 2.23
C ALA A 92 5.83 -13.70 3.52
N ILE A 93 4.51 -13.57 3.50
CA ILE A 93 3.71 -13.23 4.68
C ILE A 93 3.78 -14.39 5.67
N SER A 94 4.16 -14.05 6.89
CA SER A 94 4.20 -14.95 8.03
C SER A 94 3.35 -14.33 9.13
N LEU A 95 2.23 -15.00 9.41
CA LEU A 95 1.23 -14.55 10.37
C LEU A 95 1.62 -14.96 11.80
N GLY A 96 1.35 -14.07 12.74
CA GLY A 96 1.47 -14.32 14.18
C GLY A 96 1.71 -13.02 14.94
N CYS A 97 1.82 -13.12 16.26
CA CYS A 97 2.03 -11.92 17.07
C CYS A 97 3.40 -11.27 16.79
N THR A 98 3.38 -10.01 16.37
CA THR A 98 4.62 -9.25 16.05
C THR A 98 5.14 -8.41 17.21
N TYR A 99 4.40 -8.34 18.32
CA TYR A 99 4.74 -7.53 19.48
C TYR A 99 5.64 -8.30 20.44
N ALA A 100 6.86 -7.82 20.66
CA ALA A 100 7.86 -8.49 21.51
C ALA A 100 7.42 -8.67 22.97
N ASP A 101 6.49 -7.84 23.44
CA ASP A 101 5.95 -7.87 24.81
C ASP A 101 4.76 -8.83 24.98
N ALA A 102 4.32 -9.50 23.92
CA ALA A 102 3.26 -10.50 23.98
C ALA A 102 3.78 -11.86 24.46
N GLU A 103 2.97 -12.59 25.22
CA GLU A 103 3.25 -13.96 25.69
C GLU A 103 3.45 -14.95 24.54
N ASN A 104 2.79 -14.70 23.41
CA ASN A 104 2.86 -15.52 22.20
C ASN A 104 3.59 -14.82 21.05
N PHE A 105 4.53 -13.91 21.35
CA PHE A 105 5.40 -13.28 20.35
C PHE A 105 6.05 -14.31 19.42
N ASN A 106 5.93 -14.09 18.12
CA ASN A 106 6.52 -14.92 17.08
C ASN A 106 7.56 -14.11 16.31
N SER A 107 8.85 -14.36 16.54
CA SER A 107 9.95 -13.68 15.84
C SER A 107 10.01 -13.97 14.34
N GLY A 108 9.30 -15.00 13.88
CA GLY A 108 9.16 -15.33 12.47
C GLY A 108 7.95 -14.66 11.81
N ALA A 109 7.05 -14.02 12.58
CA ALA A 109 5.92 -13.29 12.03
C ALA A 109 6.37 -11.91 11.53
N ASN A 110 5.85 -11.51 10.36
CA ASN A 110 6.03 -10.18 9.79
C ASN A 110 4.71 -9.44 9.55
N VAL A 111 3.58 -10.12 9.78
CA VAL A 111 2.24 -9.54 9.74
C VAL A 111 1.51 -10.00 10.99
N ASP A 112 1.05 -9.02 11.76
CA ASP A 112 0.22 -9.27 12.93
C ASP A 112 -1.14 -9.84 12.52
N ASP A 113 -1.52 -10.97 13.10
CA ASP A 113 -2.79 -11.63 12.83
C ASP A 113 -3.84 -11.37 13.94
N GLY A 114 -3.53 -10.46 14.88
CA GLY A 114 -4.38 -10.15 16.03
C GLY A 114 -4.45 -11.28 17.06
N SER A 115 -3.59 -12.30 16.98
CA SER A 115 -3.53 -13.38 17.97
C SER A 115 -2.81 -13.00 19.25
N CYS A 116 -2.18 -11.82 19.34
CA CYS A 116 -1.34 -11.45 20.48
C CYS A 116 -2.05 -11.58 21.83
N GLU A 117 -1.46 -12.38 22.71
CA GLU A 117 -1.87 -12.54 24.09
C GLU A 117 -0.89 -11.77 24.96
N PHE A 118 -1.40 -10.84 25.77
CA PHE A 118 -0.60 -10.11 26.75
C PHE A 118 -0.99 -10.62 28.14
N ALA A 119 0.01 -10.77 29.01
CA ALA A 119 -0.22 -11.23 30.38
C ALA A 119 -1.29 -10.38 31.05
N ALA A 120 -2.38 -11.02 31.50
CA ALA A 120 -3.38 -10.39 32.36
C ALA A 120 -2.74 -10.16 33.74
N GLY A 121 -1.98 -9.07 33.87
CA GLY A 121 -1.23 -8.73 35.09
C GLY A 121 0.15 -8.15 34.88
N GLY A 122 0.57 -7.89 33.63
CA GLY A 122 1.64 -6.92 33.37
C GLY A 122 0.98 -5.63 32.92
N ASP A 123 1.18 -4.53 33.65
CA ASP A 123 0.66 -3.20 33.36
C ASP A 123 0.75 -2.94 31.85
N CYS A 124 -0.37 -3.09 31.14
CA CYS A 124 -0.33 -2.79 29.72
C CYS A 124 0.01 -1.30 29.61
N PRO A 125 1.00 -0.88 28.79
CA PRO A 125 1.55 0.49 28.91
C PRO A 125 0.54 1.64 28.75
N GLY A 126 -0.66 1.33 28.25
CA GLY A 126 -1.77 2.27 28.10
C GLY A 126 -2.87 2.16 29.16
N ASP A 127 -2.78 1.25 30.13
CA ASP A 127 -3.63 1.23 31.33
C ASP A 127 -2.98 2.16 32.35
N LEU A 128 -3.47 3.40 32.40
CA LEU A 128 -2.92 4.44 33.26
C LEU A 128 -3.56 4.43 34.64
N ASN A 129 -4.68 3.71 34.79
CA ASN A 129 -5.45 3.66 36.02
C ASN A 129 -5.32 2.31 36.77
N ASP A 130 -4.54 1.37 36.22
CA ASP A 130 -4.28 0.02 36.68
C ASP A 130 -5.55 -0.85 36.85
N ASP A 131 -6.56 -0.67 35.98
CA ASP A 131 -7.82 -1.45 36.01
C ASP A 131 -7.78 -2.78 35.23
N GLY A 132 -6.65 -3.06 34.57
CA GLY A 132 -6.42 -4.26 33.78
C GLY A 132 -6.93 -4.17 32.35
N SER A 133 -7.27 -2.97 31.86
CA SER A 133 -7.78 -2.74 30.51
C SER A 133 -7.33 -1.38 29.96
N ILE A 134 -7.09 -1.30 28.64
CA ILE A 134 -6.90 -0.01 27.96
C ILE A 134 -8.28 0.48 27.49
N GLY A 135 -8.79 1.52 28.13
CA GLY A 135 -10.11 2.06 27.87
C GLY A 135 -10.15 3.58 27.67
N THR A 136 -11.37 4.10 27.45
CA THR A 136 -11.61 5.55 27.48
C THR A 136 -11.19 6.21 28.81
N PRO A 137 -11.36 5.57 29.99
CA PRO A 137 -10.84 6.11 31.24
C PRO A 137 -9.34 6.42 31.21
N ASP A 138 -8.51 5.53 30.64
CA ASP A 138 -7.06 5.73 30.51
C ASP A 138 -6.73 6.87 29.56
N LEU A 139 -7.41 6.93 28.42
CA LEU A 139 -7.26 8.04 27.49
C LEU A 139 -7.62 9.38 28.16
N LEU A 140 -8.69 9.43 28.96
CA LEU A 140 -9.08 10.63 29.70
C LEU A 140 -8.07 11.00 30.78
N GLN A 141 -7.46 10.01 31.44
CA GLN A 141 -6.38 10.24 32.39
C GLN A 141 -5.15 10.81 31.71
N PHE A 142 -4.72 10.25 30.57
CA PHE A 142 -3.64 10.82 29.75
C PHE A 142 -3.93 12.27 29.37
N LEU A 143 -5.12 12.53 28.80
CA LEU A 143 -5.51 13.87 28.36
C LEU A 143 -5.63 14.88 29.51
N SER A 144 -5.87 14.42 30.75
CA SER A 144 -5.89 15.29 31.92
C SER A 144 -4.51 15.84 32.31
N VAL A 145 -3.44 15.11 31.99
CA VAL A 145 -2.05 15.48 32.29
C VAL A 145 -1.24 15.84 31.04
N PHE A 146 -1.85 15.74 29.85
CA PHE A 146 -1.19 16.04 28.59
C PHE A 146 -0.78 17.52 28.53
N GLY A 147 0.52 17.76 28.42
CA GLY A 147 1.09 19.12 28.40
C GLY A 147 1.43 19.68 29.77
N TYR A 148 1.35 18.89 30.84
CA TYR A 148 1.88 19.27 32.15
C TYR A 148 3.43 19.35 32.08
N SER A 149 4.01 20.43 32.59
CA SER A 149 5.47 20.56 32.71
C SER A 149 5.95 19.90 34.01
N CYS A 150 6.93 19.01 33.90
CA CYS A 150 7.65 18.47 35.06
C CYS A 150 8.87 19.35 35.37
N ASP A 151 9.08 19.68 36.65
CA ASP A 151 10.30 20.34 37.15
C ASP A 151 11.44 19.33 37.35
#